data_AF-A0A957V405-F1
#
_entry.id   AF-A0A957V405-F1
#
_cell.length_a   1.000
_cell.length_b   1.000
_cell.length_c   1.000
_cell.angle_alpha   90.00
_cell.angle_beta   90.00
_cell.angle_gamma   90.00
#
_symmetry.space_group_name_H-M   'P 1'
#
loop_
_entity.id
_entity.type
_entity.pdbx_description
1 polymer ?
#
loop_
_entity_poly.entity_id
_entity_poly.type
_entity_poly.pdbx_seq_one_letter_code
_entity_poly.pdbx_strand_id
1 'polypeptide(L)' 'TFYSLELARSYNAFYRDCKVLDADAPALSNARMYLCEAARIGLAKTLALLGVSAPDSMYAEVEL' A
#
# COMPACT_ATOMS: atom_id res chain seq x y z
N THR A 1 -4.18 -13.52 11.14
CA THR A 1 -4.35 -12.08 10.83
C THR A 1 -3.12 -11.23 11.10
N PHE A 2 -2.00 -11.76 11.63
CA PHE A 2 -0.80 -10.96 11.91
C PHE A 2 -0.08 -10.44 10.66
N TYR A 3 -0.01 -11.26 9.59
CA TYR A 3 0.71 -10.90 8.37
C TYR A 3 0.18 -9.64 7.67
N SER A 4 -1.15 -9.49 7.51
CA SER A 4 -1.73 -8.29 6.86
C SER A 4 -1.43 -7.02 7.65
N LEU A 5 -1.43 -7.09 8.98
CA LEU A 5 -1.14 -5.95 9.84
C LEU A 5 0.34 -5.55 9.74
N GLU A 6 1.25 -6.52 9.80
CA GLU A 6 2.69 -6.26 9.67
C GLU A 6 3.04 -5.75 8.27
N LEU A 7 2.48 -6.34 7.22
CA LEU A 7 2.66 -5.85 5.85
C LEU A 7 2.18 -4.41 5.70
N ALA A 8 0.99 -4.09 6.23
CA ALA A 8 0.46 -2.73 6.21
C ALA A 8 1.36 -1.75 6.98
N ARG A 9 1.89 -2.14 8.13
CA ARG A 9 2.82 -1.32 8.92
C ARG A 9 4.13 -1.05 8.19
N SER A 10 4.76 -2.09 7.66
CA SER A 10 5.99 -1.96 6.88
C SER A 10 5.79 -1.11 5.63
N TYR A 11 4.67 -1.30 4.93
CA TYR A 11 4.33 -0.49 3.76
C TYR A 11 4.10 0.99 4.12
N ASN A 12 3.38 1.28 5.20
CA ASN A 12 3.16 2.66 5.65
C ASN A 12 4.47 3.35 6.04
N ALA A 13 5.38 2.64 6.73
CA ALA A 13 6.71 3.18 7.04
C ALA A 13 7.49 3.49 5.75
N PHE A 14 7.51 2.57 4.79
CA PHE A 14 8.10 2.80 3.47
C PHE A 14 7.49 4.04 2.78
N TYR A 15 6.17 4.15 2.70
CA TYR A 15 5.50 5.24 1.99
C TYR A 15 5.76 6.61 2.64
N ARG A 16 5.86 6.65 3.97
CA ARG A 16 6.21 7.86 4.73
C ARG A 16 7.67 8.27 4.52
N ASP A 17 8.59 7.31 4.59
CA ASP A 17 10.03 7.60 4.64
C ASP A 17 10.67 7.66 3.24
N CYS A 18 10.04 7.05 2.23
CA CYS A 18 10.51 7.01 0.86
C CYS A 18 9.58 7.78 -0.08
N LYS A 19 10.07 8.90 -0.63
CA LYS A 19 9.38 9.66 -1.68
C LYS A 19 9.14 8.78 -2.92
N VAL A 20 7.90 8.32 -3.14
CA VAL A 20 7.56 7.42 -4.25
C VAL A 20 7.59 8.18 -5.58
N LEU A 21 6.99 9.36 -5.63
CA LEU A 21 6.92 10.20 -6.82
C LEU A 21 7.96 11.30 -6.74
N ASP A 22 9.01 11.18 -7.54
CA ASP A 22 10.11 12.13 -7.60
C ASP A 22 10.51 12.39 -9.05
N ALA A 23 10.23 13.61 -9.53
CA ALA A 23 10.51 13.99 -10.91
C ALA A 23 12.02 13.98 -11.22
N ASP A 24 12.86 14.19 -10.22
CA ASP A 24 14.31 14.22 -10.35
C ASP A 24 14.94 12.81 -10.34
N ALA A 25 14.17 11.77 -10.00
CA ALA A 25 14.65 10.39 -9.88
C ALA A 25 13.67 9.35 -10.48
N PRO A 26 13.34 9.45 -11.79
CA PRO A 26 12.26 8.67 -12.41
C PRO A 26 12.47 7.15 -12.34
N ALA A 27 13.72 6.67 -12.45
CA ALA A 27 14.02 5.24 -12.34
C ALA A 27 13.75 4.70 -10.92
N LEU A 28 14.13 5.45 -9.89
CA LEU A 28 13.87 5.09 -8.49
C LEU A 28 12.37 5.18 -8.18
N SER A 29 11.68 6.20 -8.70
CA SER A 29 10.23 6.30 -8.61
C SER A 29 9.53 5.10 -9.21
N ASN A 30 9.96 4.65 -10.40
CA ASN A 30 9.35 3.50 -11.04
C ASN A 30 9.57 2.21 -10.21
N ALA A 31 10.77 2.01 -9.67
CA ALA A 31 11.03 0.89 -8.75
C ALA A 31 10.15 0.95 -7.50
N ARG A 32 9.95 2.14 -6.92
CA ARG A 32 9.07 2.36 -5.77
C ARG A 32 7.58 2.14 -6.11
N MET A 33 7.14 2.49 -7.31
CA MET A 33 5.79 2.20 -7.80
C MET A 33 5.52 0.69 -7.87
N TYR A 34 6.49 -0.10 -8.34
CA TYR A 34 6.36 -1.56 -8.32
C TYR A 34 6.23 -2.11 -6.90
N LEU A 35 6.92 -1.52 -5.92
CA LEU A 35 6.75 -1.91 -4.52
C LEU A 35 5.34 -1.57 -4.01
N CYS A 36 4.81 -0.39 -4.34
CA CYS A 36 3.43 0.00 -4.02
C CYS A 36 2.42 -1.00 -4.60
N GLU A 37 2.59 -1.40 -5.87
CA GLU A 37 1.72 -2.37 -6.51
C GLU A 37 1.82 -3.76 -5.86
N ALA A 38 3.03 -4.20 -5.52
CA ALA A 38 3.24 -5.46 -4.81
C ALA A 38 2.54 -5.46 -3.43
N ALA A 39 2.64 -4.36 -2.67
CA ALA A 39 1.95 -4.21 -1.40
C ALA A 39 0.42 -4.23 -1.56
N ARG A 40 -0.12 -3.54 -2.57
CA ARG A 40 -1.55 -3.56 -2.91
C ARG A 40 -2.04 -4.97 -3.19
N ILE A 41 -1.33 -5.72 -4.04
CA ILE A 41 -1.65 -7.11 -4.39
C ILE A 41 -1.57 -8.01 -3.15
N GLY A 42 -0.51 -7.87 -2.34
CA GLY A 42 -0.29 -8.68 -1.14
C GLY A 42 -1.39 -8.48 -0.10
N LEU A 43 -1.78 -7.23 0.16
CA LEU A 43 -2.88 -6.90 1.06
C LEU A 43 -4.22 -7.42 0.53
N ALA A 44 -4.54 -7.17 -0.74
CA ALA A 44 -5.79 -7.64 -1.35
C ALA A 44 -5.93 -9.16 -1.29
N LYS A 45 -4.86 -9.91 -1.63
CA LYS A 45 -4.86 -11.38 -1.54
C LYS A 45 -5.02 -11.87 -0.10
N THR A 46 -4.33 -11.23 0.84
CA THR A 46 -4.41 -11.61 2.26
C THR A 46 -5.81 -11.36 2.82
N LEU A 47 -6.42 -10.21 2.49
CA LEU A 47 -7.78 -9.89 2.91
C LEU A 47 -8.80 -10.85 2.28
N ALA A 48 -8.65 -11.17 0.99
CA ALA A 48 -9.51 -12.15 0.32
C ALA A 48 -9.43 -13.53 0.97
N LEU A 49 -8.24 -13.98 1.39
CA LEU A 49 -8.07 -15.24 2.14
C LEU A 49 -8.75 -15.20 3.52
N LEU A 50 -8.92 -14.02 4.10
CA LEU A 50 -9.66 -13.81 5.35
C LEU A 50 -11.17 -13.62 5.13
N GLY A 51 -11.66 -13.71 3.89
CA GLY A 51 -13.07 -13.47 3.54
C GLY A 51 -13.46 -11.99 3.52
N VAL A 52 -12.48 -11.07 3.48
CA VAL A 52 -12.70 -9.63 3.45
C VAL A 52 -12.39 -9.09 2.06
N SER A 53 -13.31 -8.35 1.46
CA SER A 53 -13.05 -7.61 0.22
C SER A 53 -12.23 -6.35 0.49
N ALA A 54 -11.16 -6.14 -0.28
CA ALA A 54 -10.44 -4.87 -0.26
C ALA A 54 -11.13 -3.87 -1.22
N PRO A 55 -11.46 -2.65 -0.78
CA PRO A 55 -12.03 -1.62 -1.65
C PRO A 55 -10.95 -1.02 -2.57
N ASP A 56 -11.35 -0.52 -3.73
CA ASP A 56 -10.44 0.16 -4.67
C ASP A 56 -9.98 1.54 -4.17
N SER A 57 -10.77 2.17 -3.29
CA SER A 57 -10.42 3.43 -2.62
C SER A 57 -11.01 3.48 -1.22
N MET A 58 -10.24 3.99 -0.26
CA MET A 58 -10.75 4.35 1.06
C MET A 58 -11.06 5.85 1.07
N TYR A 59 -12.33 6.21 1.07
CA TYR A 59 -12.75 7.57 1.41
C TYR A 59 -12.79 7.65 2.94
N ALA A 60 -12.17 8.67 3.52
CA ALA A 60 -12.50 9.01 4.90
C ALA A 60 -13.91 9.59 4.89
N GLU A 61 -14.85 9.00 5.64
CA GLU A 61 -16.08 9.70 5.98
C GLU A 61 -15.68 10.96 6.75
N VAL A 62 -15.83 12.11 6.08
CA VAL A 62 -15.75 13.41 6.74
C VAL A 62 -17.12 13.60 7.36
N GLU A 63 -17.28 13.30 8.65
CA GLU A 63 -18.42 13.83 9.41
C GLU A 63 -18.34 15.36 9.34
N LEU A 64 -19.31 15.97 8.64
CA LEU A 64 -19.53 17.40 8.56
C LEU A 64 -20.26 17.91 9.80
#